data_AF-A0A840SSK1-F1
#
_entry.id   AF-A0A840SSK1-F1
#
_cell.length_a   1.000
_cell.length_b   1.000
_cell.length_c   1.000
_cell.angle_alpha   90.00
_cell.angle_beta   90.00
_cell.angle_gamma   90.00
#
_symmetry.space_group_name_H-M   'P 1'
#
loop_
_entity.id
_entity.type
_entity.pdbx_description
1 polymer ?
#
loop_
_entity_poly.entity_id
_entity_poly.type
_entity_poly.pdbx_seq_one_letter_code
_entity_poly.pdbx_strand_id
1 'polypeptide(L)'
;MIRPGLRAPSLLLPLLLAACATGAPVTRQVVVPGGQFQAVQGEARFFVRSFLSTGSQQQEVIGARCELVTSLYRIELVTPARAVVPNFGPQSPEVTVACRTPDSAGSASTRIVTRWQQPPGVWGDPFFGPRGGPWGPAWGPGWGPGPWGWSGPGFPVSNYPNINVTLYPTR
;
A
#
# COMPACT_ATOMS: atom_id res chain seq x y z
N MET A 1 -31.64 -3.17 66.84
CA MET A 1 -31.79 -4.05 65.65
C MET A 1 -31.09 -3.39 64.47
N ILE A 2 -30.22 -4.17 63.81
CA ILE A 2 -29.19 -3.77 62.85
C ILE A 2 -29.70 -3.99 61.41
N ARG A 3 -29.53 -3.02 60.50
CA ARG A 3 -29.20 -3.27 59.07
C ARG A 3 -28.44 -2.07 58.47
N PRO A 4 -27.13 -2.19 58.20
CA PRO A 4 -26.40 -1.23 57.40
C PRO A 4 -26.56 -1.59 55.91
N GLY A 5 -27.05 -0.64 55.11
CA GLY A 5 -27.06 -0.76 53.65
C GLY A 5 -25.65 -0.62 53.10
N LEU A 6 -25.09 -1.70 52.55
CA LEU A 6 -23.85 -1.66 51.79
C LEU A 6 -24.02 -0.74 50.57
N ARG A 7 -23.31 0.40 50.56
CA ARG A 7 -22.99 1.13 49.33
C ARG A 7 -21.77 0.45 48.71
N ALA A 8 -21.98 -0.26 47.61
CA ALA A 8 -20.92 -0.80 46.78
C ALA A 8 -20.14 0.37 46.13
N PRO A 9 -18.82 0.49 46.32
CA PRO A 9 -18.02 1.48 45.61
C PRO A 9 -17.61 0.94 44.24
N SER A 10 -17.95 1.71 43.21
CA SER A 10 -17.04 2.11 42.13
C SER A 10 -16.14 1.04 41.51
N LEU A 11 -16.72 0.17 40.69
CA LEU A 11 -15.99 -0.54 39.63
C LEU A 11 -16.33 0.11 38.27
N LEU A 12 -15.75 1.28 37.99
CA LEU A 12 -15.93 1.98 36.70
C LEU A 12 -14.62 2.60 36.18
N LEU A 13 -13.49 1.91 36.36
CA LEU A 13 -12.28 2.20 35.59
C LEU A 13 -11.70 0.89 35.06
N PRO A 14 -12.14 0.46 33.87
CA PRO A 14 -11.14 0.02 32.91
C PRO A 14 -11.57 0.37 31.48
N LEU A 15 -10.97 1.37 30.85
CA LEU A 15 -10.96 1.52 29.37
C LEU A 15 -9.94 2.58 28.93
N LEU A 16 -8.74 2.56 29.51
CA LEU A 16 -7.56 3.14 28.87
C LEU A 16 -6.96 2.09 27.93
N LEU A 17 -7.75 1.71 26.91
CA LEU A 17 -7.32 0.79 25.86
C LEU A 17 -6.79 1.60 24.67
N ALA A 18 -5.47 1.54 24.49
CA ALA A 18 -4.77 1.49 23.21
C ALA A 18 -5.16 2.55 22.17
N ALA A 19 -4.59 3.75 22.28
CA ALA A 19 -4.37 4.62 21.12
C ALA A 19 -3.20 4.07 20.26
N CYS A 20 -3.36 2.86 19.72
CA CYS A 20 -2.61 2.49 18.52
C CYS A 20 -3.27 3.25 17.38
N ALA A 21 -2.72 4.40 16.99
CA ALA A 21 -3.15 5.14 15.81
C ALA A 21 -2.78 4.37 14.53
N THR A 22 -3.42 3.23 14.30
CA THR A 22 -3.44 2.55 13.02
C THR A 22 -4.55 3.23 12.22
N GLY A 23 -4.22 3.75 11.02
CA GLY A 23 -5.20 4.44 10.16
C GLY A 23 -6.46 3.61 9.92
N ALA A 24 -7.53 4.23 9.42
CA ALA A 24 -8.84 3.59 9.32
C ALA A 24 -8.76 2.22 8.62
N PRO A 25 -9.50 1.20 9.12
CA PRO A 25 -9.44 -0.15 8.58
C PRO A 25 -9.92 -0.15 7.12
N VAL A 26 -9.18 -0.85 6.25
CA VAL A 26 -9.54 -1.00 4.85
C VAL A 26 -10.36 -2.26 4.67
N THR A 27 -11.67 -2.11 4.56
CA THR A 27 -12.61 -3.24 4.38
C THR A 27 -13.07 -3.42 2.94
N ARG A 28 -12.93 -2.38 2.10
CA ARG A 28 -13.37 -2.39 0.71
C ARG A 28 -12.23 -2.75 -0.23
N GLN A 29 -12.50 -3.68 -1.14
CA GLN A 29 -11.61 -4.04 -2.25
C GLN A 29 -12.35 -3.85 -3.57
N VAL A 30 -11.71 -3.17 -4.52
CA VAL A 30 -12.20 -3.01 -5.89
C VAL A 30 -11.20 -3.68 -6.83
N VAL A 31 -11.71 -4.55 -7.71
CA VAL A 31 -10.89 -5.36 -8.62
C VAL A 31 -11.20 -4.99 -10.06
N VAL A 32 -10.16 -4.71 -10.83
CA VAL A 32 -10.25 -4.64 -12.30
C VAL A 32 -9.73 -5.96 -12.85
N PRO A 33 -10.57 -6.79 -13.47
CA PRO A 33 -10.13 -8.07 -14.01
C PRO A 33 -9.09 -7.85 -15.11
N GLY A 34 -8.04 -8.68 -15.16
CA GLY A 34 -6.99 -8.60 -16.18
C GLY A 34 -7.36 -9.24 -17.52
N GLY A 35 -8.38 -10.10 -17.55
CA GLY A 35 -8.66 -10.99 -18.69
C GLY A 35 -8.99 -10.28 -20.01
N GLN A 36 -9.42 -9.02 -19.97
CA GLN A 36 -9.68 -8.23 -21.17
C GLN A 36 -8.45 -7.48 -21.74
N PHE A 37 -7.27 -7.59 -21.11
CA PHE A 37 -6.07 -6.89 -21.55
C PHE A 37 -4.98 -7.86 -22.03
N GLN A 38 -4.25 -7.47 -23.06
CA GLN A 38 -3.06 -8.18 -23.54
C GLN A 38 -1.85 -7.82 -22.67
N ALA A 39 -0.87 -8.73 -22.58
CA ALA A 39 0.41 -8.50 -21.87
C ALA A 39 0.32 -8.18 -20.37
N VAL A 40 -0.76 -8.61 -19.70
CA VAL A 40 -0.86 -8.59 -18.24
C VAL A 40 0.15 -9.57 -17.65
N GLN A 41 1.02 -9.09 -16.77
CA GLN A 41 2.04 -9.89 -16.07
C GLN A 41 1.58 -10.33 -14.67
N GLY A 42 0.45 -9.80 -14.19
CA GLY A 42 -0.14 -10.17 -12.90
C GLY A 42 -1.07 -9.08 -12.36
N GLU A 43 -1.13 -8.96 -11.04
CA GLU A 43 -1.91 -7.94 -10.33
C GLU A 43 -1.00 -6.98 -9.57
N ALA A 44 -1.39 -5.71 -9.51
CA ALA A 44 -0.83 -4.71 -8.63
C ALA A 44 -1.85 -4.37 -7.56
N ARG A 45 -1.40 -4.25 -6.31
CA ARG A 45 -2.26 -4.04 -5.15
C ARG A 45 -1.75 -2.85 -4.35
N PHE A 46 -2.60 -1.86 -4.16
CA PHE A 46 -2.28 -0.64 -3.41
C PHE A 46 -3.51 -0.09 -2.70
N PHE A 47 -3.26 0.72 -1.69
CA PHE A 47 -4.32 1.41 -0.95
C PHE A 47 -4.54 2.81 -1.51
N VAL A 48 -5.80 3.21 -1.53
CA VAL A 48 -6.23 4.58 -1.78
C VAL A 48 -6.84 5.12 -0.50
N ARG A 49 -6.25 6.20 0.02
CA ARG A 49 -6.71 6.90 1.23
C ARG A 49 -6.88 8.38 0.90
N SER A 50 -7.79 9.04 1.60
CA SER A 50 -8.08 10.46 1.44
C SER A 50 -7.93 11.18 2.76
N PHE A 51 -7.38 12.39 2.75
CA PHE A 51 -7.10 13.16 3.95
C PHE A 51 -7.53 14.61 3.78
N LEU A 52 -8.14 15.19 4.81
CA LEU A 52 -8.27 16.64 4.93
C LEU A 52 -6.99 17.20 5.54
N SER A 53 -6.49 18.29 4.95
CA SER A 53 -5.40 19.05 5.56
C SER A 53 -5.98 20.03 6.57
N THR A 54 -5.72 19.79 7.86
CA THR A 54 -6.12 20.66 8.97
C THR A 54 -4.86 21.27 9.58
N GLY A 55 -4.20 22.16 8.84
CA GLY A 55 -2.92 22.76 9.25
C GLY A 55 -1.78 21.74 9.26
N SER A 56 -1.16 21.52 10.42
CA SER A 56 -0.05 20.57 10.59
C SER A 56 -0.48 19.11 10.71
N GLN A 57 -1.78 18.84 10.81
CA GLN A 57 -2.33 17.49 10.92
C GLN A 57 -3.09 17.11 9.65
N GLN A 58 -3.06 15.81 9.35
CA GLN A 58 -3.89 15.21 8.31
C GLN A 58 -4.94 14.34 8.98
N GLN A 59 -6.21 14.62 8.71
CA GLN A 59 -7.33 13.80 9.17
C GLN A 59 -7.79 12.89 8.04
N GLU A 60 -7.74 11.57 8.25
CA GLU A 60 -8.24 10.62 7.27
C GLU A 60 -9.76 10.76 7.11
N VAL A 61 -10.22 10.85 5.86
CA VAL A 61 -11.63 10.90 5.50
C VAL A 61 -12.10 9.51 5.11
N ILE A 62 -13.14 9.06 5.79
CA ILE A 62 -13.86 7.81 5.48
C ILE A 62 -15.08 8.18 4.64
N GLY A 63 -15.28 7.47 3.53
CA GLY A 63 -16.46 7.64 2.69
C GLY A 63 -16.28 8.62 1.53
N ALA A 64 -15.09 9.14 1.25
CA ALA A 64 -14.89 9.98 0.08
C ALA A 64 -15.09 9.15 -1.20
N ARG A 65 -15.89 9.68 -2.13
CA ARG A 65 -16.13 9.03 -3.43
C ARG A 65 -14.96 9.37 -4.33
N CYS A 66 -14.30 8.37 -4.86
CA CYS A 66 -13.15 8.56 -5.73
C CYS A 66 -13.31 7.83 -7.04
N GLU A 67 -12.64 8.37 -8.03
CA GLU A 67 -12.50 7.81 -9.34
C GLU A 67 -11.03 7.59 -9.62
N LEU A 68 -10.68 6.37 -9.97
CA LEU A 68 -9.34 5.97 -10.36
C LEU A 68 -9.34 5.78 -11.88
N VAL A 69 -8.48 6.53 -12.55
CA VAL A 69 -8.38 6.60 -14.00
C VAL A 69 -6.97 6.22 -14.43
N THR A 70 -6.91 5.43 -15.49
CA THR A 70 -5.70 5.19 -16.28
C THR A 70 -6.03 5.43 -17.75
N SER A 71 -5.05 5.27 -18.64
CA SER A 71 -5.30 5.22 -20.08
C SER A 71 -6.10 3.99 -20.53
N LEU A 72 -6.24 2.95 -19.68
CA LEU A 72 -6.82 1.66 -20.06
C LEU A 72 -8.17 1.37 -19.41
N TYR A 73 -8.43 1.92 -18.22
CA TYR A 73 -9.64 1.66 -17.46
C TYR A 73 -9.95 2.79 -16.47
N ARG A 74 -11.19 2.78 -16.00
CA ARG A 74 -11.75 3.71 -15.02
C ARG A 74 -12.57 2.90 -14.02
N ILE A 75 -12.37 3.15 -12.73
CA ILE A 75 -13.16 2.53 -11.66
C ILE A 75 -13.55 3.55 -10.59
N GLU A 76 -14.69 3.31 -9.97
CA GLU A 76 -15.12 4.04 -8.79
C GLU A 76 -14.75 3.27 -7.52
N LEU A 77 -14.36 4.01 -6.49
CA LEU A 77 -14.06 3.47 -5.17
C LEU A 77 -14.48 4.45 -4.08
N VAL A 78 -14.61 3.95 -2.85
CA VAL A 78 -14.92 4.76 -1.67
C VAL A 78 -13.83 4.54 -0.64
N THR A 79 -13.15 5.61 -0.23
CA THR A 79 -11.98 5.53 0.65
C THR A 79 -12.34 5.25 2.11
N PRO A 80 -11.45 4.60 2.89
CA PRO A 80 -10.23 3.95 2.42
C PRO A 80 -10.56 2.64 1.65
N ALA A 81 -9.84 2.39 0.55
CA ALA A 81 -10.06 1.21 -0.28
C ALA A 81 -8.75 0.55 -0.70
N ARG A 82 -8.80 -0.75 -0.98
CA ARG A 82 -7.75 -1.50 -1.68
C ARG A 82 -8.13 -1.61 -3.16
N ALA A 83 -7.26 -1.12 -4.03
CA ALA A 83 -7.38 -1.35 -5.47
C ALA A 83 -6.54 -2.58 -5.84
N VAL A 84 -7.13 -3.48 -6.64
CA VAL A 84 -6.44 -4.59 -7.30
C VAL A 84 -6.60 -4.38 -8.80
N VAL A 85 -5.51 -4.08 -9.49
CA VAL A 85 -5.54 -3.70 -10.91
C VAL A 85 -4.56 -4.54 -11.72
N PRO A 86 -4.74 -4.66 -13.04
CA PRO A 86 -3.79 -5.34 -13.90
C PRO A 86 -2.41 -4.71 -13.83
N ASN A 87 -1.39 -5.56 -13.73
CA ASN A 87 0.00 -5.18 -13.71
C ASN A 87 0.65 -5.52 -15.04
N PHE A 88 1.10 -4.50 -15.75
CA PHE A 88 1.84 -4.61 -16.99
C PHE A 88 3.30 -4.28 -16.71
N GLY A 89 3.92 -4.77 -15.64
CA GLY A 89 5.35 -4.52 -15.38
C GLY A 89 5.76 -3.03 -15.43
N PRO A 90 6.98 -2.71 -15.89
CA PRO A 90 7.45 -1.33 -16.06
C PRO A 90 6.60 -0.49 -17.02
N GLN A 91 5.85 -1.11 -17.93
CA GLN A 91 4.98 -0.43 -18.89
C GLN A 91 3.56 -0.14 -18.37
N SER A 92 3.29 -0.39 -17.08
CA SER A 92 1.97 -0.08 -16.51
C SER A 92 1.68 1.43 -16.56
N PRO A 93 0.44 1.83 -16.91
CA PRO A 93 0.09 3.23 -17.09
C PRO A 93 0.16 4.03 -15.79
N GLU A 94 0.23 5.35 -15.89
CA GLU A 94 0.04 6.21 -14.72
C GLU A 94 -1.39 6.05 -14.18
N VAL A 95 -1.53 6.03 -12.85
CA VAL A 95 -2.81 5.98 -12.15
C VAL A 95 -3.08 7.34 -11.54
N THR A 96 -4.20 7.96 -11.93
CA THR A 96 -4.70 9.18 -11.31
C THR A 96 -5.94 8.85 -10.49
N VAL A 97 -6.01 9.34 -9.26
CA VAL A 97 -7.18 9.23 -8.40
C VAL A 97 -7.68 10.62 -8.10
N ALA A 98 -8.96 10.88 -8.41
CA ALA A 98 -9.67 12.07 -7.98
C ALA A 98 -10.70 11.68 -6.93
N CYS A 99 -10.73 12.37 -5.79
CA CYS A 99 -11.64 12.11 -4.68
C CYS A 99 -12.47 13.35 -4.37
N ARG A 100 -13.71 13.13 -3.94
CA ARG A 100 -14.63 14.19 -3.50
C ARG A 100 -15.48 13.77 -2.31
N THR A 101 -15.77 14.75 -1.47
CA THR A 101 -16.84 14.77 -0.47
C THR A 101 -17.84 15.87 -0.88
N PRO A 102 -18.94 16.11 -0.14
CA PRO A 102 -19.84 17.23 -0.44
C PRO A 102 -19.13 18.59 -0.47
N ASP A 103 -18.17 18.81 0.42
CA ASP A 103 -17.55 20.13 0.65
C ASP A 103 -16.06 20.19 0.29
N SER A 104 -15.48 19.11 -0.25
CA SER A 104 -14.05 19.06 -0.54
C SER A 104 -13.70 18.14 -1.69
N ALA A 105 -12.62 18.45 -2.40
CA ALA A 105 -12.13 17.65 -3.52
C ALA A 105 -10.60 17.68 -3.59
N GLY A 106 -10.03 16.68 -4.25
CA GLY A 106 -8.58 16.59 -4.46
C GLY A 106 -8.22 15.49 -5.43
N SER A 107 -6.98 15.48 -5.89
CA SER A 107 -6.45 14.46 -6.77
C SER A 107 -4.99 14.16 -6.50
N ALA A 108 -4.58 12.92 -6.73
CA ALA A 108 -3.18 12.51 -6.72
C ALA A 108 -2.92 11.53 -7.86
N SER A 109 -1.69 11.53 -8.39
CA SER A 109 -1.25 10.58 -9.39
C SER A 109 -0.02 9.83 -8.91
N THR A 110 0.15 8.59 -9.39
CA THR A 110 1.34 7.81 -9.14
C THR A 110 1.66 6.92 -10.34
N ARG A 111 2.94 6.60 -10.48
CA ARG A 111 3.45 5.68 -11.51
C ARG A 111 3.84 4.36 -10.86
N ILE A 112 3.88 3.32 -11.68
CA ILE A 112 4.39 2.04 -11.21
C ILE A 112 5.88 2.17 -10.88
N VAL A 113 6.31 1.49 -9.82
CA VAL A 113 7.72 1.45 -9.42
C VAL A 113 8.22 0.01 -9.57
N THR A 114 9.29 -0.16 -10.32
CA THR A 114 9.99 -1.45 -10.47
C THR A 114 11.17 -1.51 -9.52
N ARG A 115 11.19 -2.53 -8.66
CA ARG A 115 12.30 -2.83 -7.75
C ARG A 115 12.82 -4.24 -8.03
N TRP A 116 14.13 -4.44 -7.90
CA TRP A 116 14.72 -5.77 -7.97
C TRP A 116 14.58 -6.48 -6.63
N GLN A 117 14.04 -7.69 -6.64
CA GLN A 117 13.93 -8.53 -5.45
C GLN A 117 14.76 -9.79 -5.62
N GLN A 118 15.39 -10.21 -4.53
CA GLN A 118 16.05 -11.52 -4.47
C GLN A 118 15.00 -12.62 -4.26
N PRO A 119 15.23 -13.82 -4.81
CA PRO A 119 14.38 -14.96 -4.53
C PRO A 119 14.37 -15.31 -3.04
N PRO A 120 13.21 -15.78 -2.51
CA PRO A 120 13.12 -16.27 -1.14
C PRO A 120 14.18 -17.34 -0.88
N GLY A 121 14.87 -17.27 0.26
CA GLY A 121 15.90 -18.24 0.66
C GLY A 121 17.34 -17.89 0.26
N VAL A 122 17.56 -16.77 -0.44
CA VAL A 122 18.91 -16.24 -0.69
C VAL A 122 19.31 -15.30 0.46
N TRP A 123 20.29 -15.71 1.27
CA TRP A 123 20.91 -14.84 2.25
C TRP A 123 21.92 -13.94 1.53
N GLY A 124 21.56 -12.67 1.32
CA GLY A 124 22.55 -11.65 1.00
C GLY A 124 23.48 -11.47 2.21
N ASP A 125 24.76 -11.78 2.05
CA ASP A 125 25.77 -11.54 3.07
C ASP A 125 25.74 -10.04 3.46
N PRO A 126 25.53 -9.66 4.74
CA PRO A 126 25.47 -8.26 5.17
C PRO A 126 26.76 -7.47 4.88
N PHE A 127 27.89 -8.16 4.68
CA PHE A 127 29.19 -7.54 4.40
C PHE A 127 29.44 -7.29 2.91
N PHE A 128 28.70 -7.97 2.03
CA PHE A 128 28.73 -7.74 0.59
C PHE A 128 27.36 -7.21 0.16
N GLY A 129 27.21 -5.89 0.21
CA GLY A 129 26.07 -5.21 -0.41
C GLY A 129 25.89 -5.59 -1.88
N PRO A 130 24.85 -5.09 -2.58
CA PRO A 130 24.55 -5.44 -3.96
C PRO A 130 25.64 -4.94 -4.94
N ARG A 131 26.82 -5.57 -4.92
CA ARG A 131 27.88 -5.48 -5.92
C ARG A 131 27.56 -6.47 -7.04
N GLY A 132 26.47 -6.18 -7.72
CA GLY A 132 26.03 -6.94 -8.87
C GLY A 132 24.78 -6.26 -9.36
N GLY A 133 24.94 -5.39 -10.37
CA GLY A 133 23.79 -4.91 -11.11
C GLY A 133 23.00 -6.06 -11.74
N PRO A 134 21.98 -5.76 -12.55
CA PRO A 134 21.20 -6.78 -13.28
C PRO A 134 22.05 -7.75 -14.13
N TRP A 135 23.31 -7.38 -14.39
CA TRP A 135 24.33 -8.11 -15.16
C TRP A 135 25.63 -8.32 -14.38
N GLY A 136 25.60 -8.30 -13.04
CA GLY A 136 26.80 -8.48 -12.23
C GLY A 136 27.55 -9.76 -12.60
N PRO A 137 28.87 -9.71 -12.87
CA PRO A 137 29.61 -10.91 -13.20
C PRO A 137 29.59 -11.83 -11.97
N ALA A 138 29.17 -13.07 -12.18
CA ALA A 138 29.19 -14.15 -11.19
C ALA A 138 30.62 -14.59 -10.78
N TRP A 139 31.62 -13.72 -10.97
CA TRP A 139 33.04 -14.05 -10.88
C TRP A 139 33.73 -13.08 -9.93
N GLY A 140 33.47 -13.27 -8.63
CA GLY A 140 34.48 -12.97 -7.63
C GLY A 140 35.61 -14.01 -7.75
N PRO A 141 36.89 -13.63 -7.69
CA PRO A 141 37.98 -14.58 -7.80
C PRO A 141 38.03 -15.43 -6.53
N GLY A 142 37.69 -16.73 -6.64
CA GLY A 142 38.18 -17.72 -5.69
C GLY A 142 37.21 -18.78 -5.14
N TRP A 143 35.91 -18.76 -5.45
CA TRP A 143 34.99 -19.77 -4.94
C TRP A 143 34.13 -20.34 -6.06
N GLY A 144 34.51 -21.54 -6.51
CA GLY A 144 33.82 -22.31 -7.55
C GLY A 144 32.41 -22.76 -7.14
N PRO A 145 31.69 -23.45 -8.04
CA PRO A 145 30.31 -23.87 -7.84
C PRO A 145 30.24 -24.99 -6.80
N GLY A 146 30.15 -24.61 -5.53
CA GLY A 146 29.82 -25.53 -4.44
C GLY A 146 28.32 -25.86 -4.43
N PRO A 147 27.89 -26.96 -3.76
CA PRO A 147 26.50 -27.43 -3.77
C PRO A 147 25.48 -26.51 -3.08
N TRP A 148 25.89 -25.35 -2.55
CA TRP A 148 25.18 -24.58 -1.54
C TRP A 148 25.23 -23.05 -1.73
N GLY A 149 25.08 -22.53 -2.96
CA GLY A 149 25.15 -21.08 -3.13
C GLY A 149 24.83 -20.52 -4.50
N TRP A 150 23.77 -20.99 -5.15
CA TRP A 150 23.21 -20.26 -6.29
C TRP A 150 22.34 -19.12 -5.74
N SER A 151 22.91 -17.92 -5.61
CA SER A 151 22.09 -16.72 -5.52
C SER A 151 21.36 -16.58 -6.85
N GLY A 152 20.07 -16.94 -6.88
CA GLY A 152 19.26 -16.76 -8.08
C GLY A 152 19.31 -15.29 -8.51
N PRO A 153 19.32 -15.01 -9.83
CA PRO A 153 19.30 -13.64 -10.31
C PRO A 153 18.10 -12.91 -9.69
N GLY A 154 18.29 -11.66 -9.30
CA GLY A 154 17.17 -10.84 -8.86
C GLY A 154 16.12 -10.77 -9.97
N PHE A 155 14.84 -10.67 -9.60
CA PHE A 155 13.75 -10.49 -10.57
C PHE A 155 13.08 -9.14 -10.34
N PRO A 156 12.58 -8.49 -11.40
CA PRO A 156 11.90 -7.21 -11.28
C PRO A 156 10.49 -7.41 -10.72
N VAL A 157 10.13 -6.63 -9.69
CA VAL A 157 8.79 -6.55 -9.14
C VAL A 157 8.28 -5.12 -9.34
N SER A 158 7.24 -4.99 -10.17
CA SER A 158 6.59 -3.70 -10.44
C SER A 158 5.32 -3.60 -9.60
N ASN A 159 5.15 -2.53 -8.84
CA ASN A 159 3.91 -2.29 -8.09
C ASN A 159 3.66 -0.78 -7.91
N TYR A 160 2.40 -0.39 -7.75
CA TYR A 160 2.06 0.98 -7.44
C TYR A 160 2.31 1.26 -5.95
N PRO A 161 2.84 2.44 -5.60
CA PRO A 161 2.78 2.96 -4.24
C PRO A 161 1.33 3.16 -3.78
N ASN A 162 1.12 3.22 -2.46
CA ASN A 162 -0.15 3.68 -1.92
C ASN A 162 -0.39 5.14 -2.31
N ILE A 163 -1.66 5.47 -2.59
CA ILE A 163 -2.07 6.80 -3.02
C ILE A 163 -2.79 7.47 -1.86
N ASN A 164 -2.26 8.62 -1.43
CA ASN A 164 -2.87 9.49 -0.44
C ASN A 164 -3.36 10.75 -1.17
N VAL A 165 -4.68 10.97 -1.18
CA VAL A 165 -5.29 12.14 -1.81
C VAL A 165 -5.56 13.19 -0.74
N THR A 166 -4.93 14.36 -0.84
CA THR A 166 -5.28 15.50 -0.01
C THR A 166 -6.50 16.21 -0.58
N LEU A 167 -7.53 16.37 0.25
CA LEU A 167 -8.76 17.06 -0.08
C LEU A 167 -8.68 18.52 0.41
N TYR A 168 -9.16 19.42 -0.45
CA TYR A 168 -9.25 20.84 -0.20
C TYR A 168 -10.71 21.29 -0.30
N PRO A 169 -11.14 22.31 0.47
CA PRO A 169 -12.49 22.84 0.39
C PRO A 169 -12.86 23.26 -1.04
N THR A 170 -14.03 22.82 -1.51
CA THR A 170 -14.64 23.32 -2.74
C THR A 170 -15.35 24.63 -2.41
N ARG A 171 -14.98 25.72 -3.07
CA ARG A 171 -15.65 27.01 -2.91
C ARG A 171 -17.04 27.01 -3.50
#